data_AF-A0A3C1KN03-F1
#
_entry.id   AF-A0A3C1KN03-F1
#
_cell.length_a   1.000
_cell.length_b   1.000
_cell.length_c   1.000
_cell.angle_alpha   90.00
_cell.angle_beta   90.00
_cell.angle_gamma   90.00
#
_symmetry.space_group_name_H-M   'P 1'
#
loop_
_entity.id
_entity.type
_entity.pdbx_description
1 polymer ?
#
loop_
_entity_poly.entity_id
_entity_poly.type
_entity_poly.pdbx_seq_one_letter_code
_entity_poly.pdbx_strand_id
1 'polypeptide(L)'
;RRYRDWILKIRGTGHAPRVDMHMAVAESCDVYFYDLARRLTIDRMHDYLSGYGLGKRTGVDTTNERPGVLPSTRWKRDTMNQPWYPGETLSAGIGQGYMLATPMQLAAATTVLATRGQARPPRLLRSVAGQTQP
;
A
#
# COMPACT_ATOMS: atom_id res chain seq x y z
N ARG A 1 -21.86 -3.67 -9.55
CA ARG A 1 -21.22 -3.44 -10.87
C ARG A 1 -20.27 -4.62 -11.13
N ARG A 2 -20.10 -5.10 -12.37
CA ARG A 2 -19.06 -6.10 -12.69
C ARG A 2 -17.72 -5.38 -12.83
N TYR A 3 -16.70 -5.84 -12.09
CA TYR A 3 -15.33 -5.34 -12.20
C TYR A 3 -14.53 -6.23 -13.15
N ARG A 4 -13.55 -5.64 -13.84
CA ARG A 4 -12.75 -6.31 -14.86
C ARG A 4 -11.29 -6.08 -14.54
N ASP A 5 -10.52 -7.12 -14.78
CA ASP A 5 -9.07 -7.16 -14.69
C ASP A 5 -8.46 -6.85 -16.07
N TRP A 6 -7.21 -6.39 -16.11
CA TRP A 6 -6.46 -6.21 -17.35
C TRP A 6 -6.36 -7.53 -18.14
N ILE A 7 -6.31 -8.68 -17.47
CA ILE A 7 -6.16 -9.98 -18.14
C ILE A 7 -7.32 -10.32 -19.07
N LEU A 8 -8.51 -9.75 -18.81
CA LEU A 8 -9.68 -9.90 -19.68
C LEU A 8 -9.41 -9.39 -21.09
N LYS A 9 -8.63 -8.32 -21.24
CA LYS A 9 -8.26 -7.77 -22.55
C LYS A 9 -7.29 -8.67 -23.31
N ILE A 10 -6.52 -9.50 -22.61
CA ILE A 10 -5.45 -10.31 -23.21
C ILE A 10 -5.92 -11.72 -23.48
N ARG A 11 -6.58 -12.35 -22.50
CA ARG A 11 -7.01 -13.75 -22.59
C ARG A 11 -8.48 -13.89 -23.01
N GLY A 12 -9.25 -12.80 -23.02
CA GLY A 12 -10.71 -12.85 -23.22
C GLY A 12 -11.50 -13.39 -22.02
N THR A 13 -10.81 -13.82 -20.96
CA THR A 13 -11.36 -14.38 -19.71
C THR A 13 -10.70 -13.72 -18.49
N GLY A 14 -11.27 -13.93 -17.29
CA GLY A 14 -10.58 -13.59 -16.05
C GLY A 14 -9.43 -14.55 -15.74
N HIS A 15 -8.66 -14.30 -14.67
CA HIS A 15 -7.53 -15.14 -14.27
C HIS A 15 -7.85 -16.63 -14.20
N ALA A 16 -8.95 -16.99 -13.54
CA ALA A 16 -9.47 -18.35 -13.42
C ALA A 16 -10.97 -18.33 -13.04
N PRO A 17 -11.69 -19.46 -13.13
CA PRO A 17 -13.08 -19.57 -12.65
C PRO A 17 -13.23 -19.24 -11.16
N ARG A 18 -12.20 -19.53 -10.36
CA ARG A 18 -12.06 -19.14 -8.95
C ARG A 18 -10.61 -18.70 -8.72
N VAL A 19 -10.42 -17.65 -7.93
CA VAL A 19 -9.11 -17.11 -7.58
C VAL A 19 -9.01 -17.09 -6.06
N ASP A 20 -8.03 -17.81 -5.51
CA ASP A 20 -7.70 -17.75 -4.08
C ASP A 20 -6.62 -16.69 -3.80
N MET A 21 -6.23 -16.53 -2.53
CA MET A 21 -5.24 -15.52 -2.13
C MET A 21 -3.87 -15.75 -2.78
N HIS A 22 -3.41 -17.00 -2.85
CA HIS A 22 -2.09 -17.33 -3.39
C HIS A 22 -2.02 -16.97 -4.88
N MET A 23 -3.03 -17.36 -5.65
CA MET A 23 -3.15 -17.00 -7.06
C MET A 23 -3.33 -15.50 -7.24
N ALA A 24 -4.12 -14.85 -6.39
CA ALA A 24 -4.34 -13.40 -6.49
C ALA A 24 -3.03 -12.61 -6.33
N VAL A 25 -2.17 -13.00 -5.39
CA VAL A 25 -0.84 -12.40 -5.22
C VAL A 25 0.09 -12.76 -6.38
N ALA A 26 0.11 -14.03 -6.81
CA ALA A 26 1.01 -14.50 -7.87
C ALA A 26 0.71 -13.91 -9.25
N GLU A 27 -0.58 -13.72 -9.58
CA GLU A 27 -1.01 -13.17 -10.86
C GLU A 27 -1.44 -11.69 -10.78
N SER A 28 -1.31 -11.06 -9.60
CA SER A 28 -1.73 -9.68 -9.36
C SER A 28 -3.19 -9.41 -9.78
N CYS A 29 -4.13 -10.25 -9.34
CA CYS A 29 -5.54 -10.21 -9.75
C CYS A 29 -6.31 -9.05 -9.10
N ASP A 30 -6.63 -8.03 -9.89
CA ASP A 30 -7.36 -6.82 -9.46
C ASP A 30 -8.72 -7.17 -8.85
N VAL A 31 -9.46 -8.11 -9.47
CA VAL A 31 -10.83 -8.44 -9.04
C VAL A 31 -10.86 -9.03 -7.63
N TYR A 32 -9.84 -9.82 -7.28
CA TYR A 32 -9.70 -10.34 -5.93
C TYR A 32 -9.46 -9.19 -4.93
N PHE A 33 -8.52 -8.29 -5.22
CA PHE A 33 -8.19 -7.17 -4.34
C PHE A 33 -9.31 -6.12 -4.26
N TYR A 34 -10.12 -5.93 -5.32
CA TYR A 34 -11.34 -5.11 -5.24
C TYR A 34 -12.33 -5.68 -4.23
N ASP A 35 -12.60 -7.00 -4.26
CA ASP A 35 -13.52 -7.61 -3.30
C ASP A 35 -12.95 -7.57 -1.88
N LEU A 36 -11.66 -7.84 -1.71
CA LEU A 36 -10.99 -7.74 -0.42
C LEU A 36 -11.07 -6.31 0.16
N ALA A 37 -10.72 -5.30 -0.63
CA ALA A 37 -10.77 -3.90 -0.21
C ALA A 37 -12.20 -3.46 0.14
N ARG A 38 -13.21 -3.88 -0.63
CA ARG A 38 -14.61 -3.64 -0.32
C ARG A 38 -15.01 -4.21 1.06
N ARG A 39 -14.54 -5.41 1.40
CA ARG A 39 -14.82 -6.07 2.69
C ARG A 39 -14.06 -5.42 3.85
N LEU A 40 -12.81 -5.03 3.63
CA LEU A 40 -11.98 -4.37 4.64
C LEU A 40 -12.42 -2.94 4.90
N THR A 41 -12.87 -2.21 3.88
CA THR A 41 -13.10 -0.75 3.88
C THR A 41 -11.82 0.07 3.95
N ILE A 42 -11.89 1.35 3.57
CA ILE A 42 -10.70 2.22 3.51
C ILE A 42 -10.04 2.43 4.88
N ASP A 43 -10.82 2.60 5.95
CA ASP A 43 -10.25 2.96 7.25
C ASP A 43 -9.54 1.77 7.90
N ARG A 44 -10.05 0.54 7.75
CA ARG A 44 -9.28 -0.65 8.19
C ARG A 44 -8.02 -0.84 7.35
N MET A 45 -8.09 -0.62 6.03
CA MET A 45 -6.88 -0.67 5.20
C MET A 45 -5.86 0.38 5.66
N HIS A 46 -6.29 1.61 5.98
CA HIS A 46 -5.45 2.65 6.53
C HIS A 46 -4.78 2.20 7.84
N ASP A 47 -5.54 1.65 8.79
CA ASP A 47 -4.99 1.20 10.07
C ASP A 47 -3.93 0.10 9.89
N TYR A 48 -4.20 -0.92 9.06
CA TYR A 48 -3.25 -1.99 8.77
C TYR A 48 -1.99 -1.48 8.04
N LEU A 49 -2.18 -0.65 7.00
CA LEU A 49 -1.09 -0.16 6.17
C LEU A 49 -0.25 0.91 6.88
N SER A 50 -0.81 1.65 7.84
CA SER A 50 -0.05 2.62 8.63
C SER A 50 1.06 1.92 9.44
N GLY A 51 0.90 0.66 9.83
CA GLY A 51 1.92 -0.12 10.51
C GLY A 51 3.16 -0.41 9.65
N TYR A 52 3.02 -0.33 8.33
CA TYR A 52 4.11 -0.49 7.35
C TYR A 52 4.82 0.82 7.02
N GLY A 53 4.46 1.93 7.69
CA GLY A 53 5.10 3.24 7.49
C GLY A 53 4.59 4.05 6.29
N LEU A 54 3.55 3.56 5.59
CA LEU A 54 2.93 4.29 4.48
C LEU A 54 2.24 5.57 4.97
N GLY A 55 2.34 6.65 4.19
CA GLY A 55 1.77 7.96 4.55
C GLY A 55 2.58 8.75 5.59
N LYS A 56 3.74 8.25 6.01
CA LYS A 56 4.65 8.90 6.97
C LYS A 56 6.09 8.91 6.44
N ARG A 57 6.87 9.90 6.86
CA ARG A 57 8.33 9.92 6.65
C ARG A 57 8.95 8.65 7.28
N THR A 58 9.86 7.97 6.58
CA THR A 58 10.48 6.72 7.08
C THR A 58 11.54 6.99 8.13
N GLY A 59 12.05 8.22 8.21
CA GLY A 59 13.12 8.60 9.14
C GLY A 59 14.51 8.20 8.65
N VAL A 60 14.66 7.98 7.33
CA VAL A 60 15.98 7.81 6.72
C VAL A 60 16.87 9.03 7.02
N ASP A 61 18.16 8.78 7.17
CA ASP A 61 19.21 9.74 7.49
C ASP A 61 19.55 10.69 6.32
N THR A 62 18.50 11.29 5.73
CA THR A 62 18.57 12.31 4.68
C THR A 62 17.57 13.44 4.96
N THR A 63 17.76 14.58 4.31
CA THR A 63 17.01 15.81 4.63
C THR A 63 15.71 15.99 3.85
N ASN A 64 15.49 15.24 2.76
CA ASN A 64 14.43 15.55 1.79
C ASN A 64 13.38 14.44 1.62
N GLU A 65 12.73 14.07 2.72
CA GLU A 65 11.64 13.08 2.69
C GLU A 65 10.25 13.71 2.52
N ARG A 66 9.46 13.11 1.61
CA ARG A 66 8.03 13.38 1.47
C ARG A 66 7.22 12.27 2.16
N PRO A 67 6.12 12.61 2.86
CA PRO A 67 5.33 11.62 3.59
C PRO A 67 4.45 10.74 2.69
N GLY A 68 4.28 11.08 1.40
CA GLY A 68 3.29 10.39 0.56
C GLY A 68 1.85 10.65 1.05
N VAL A 69 0.93 9.76 0.72
CA VAL A 69 -0.47 9.78 1.13
C VAL A 69 -0.94 8.36 1.40
N LEU A 70 -1.34 8.10 2.65
CA LEU A 70 -2.15 6.94 3.01
C LEU A 70 -3.58 7.43 3.28
N PRO A 71 -4.49 7.33 2.30
CA PRO A 71 -5.84 7.87 2.39
C PRO A 71 -6.67 7.15 3.45
N SER A 72 -7.61 7.89 4.01
CA SER A 72 -8.67 7.47 4.91
C SER A 72 -9.87 8.38 4.71
N THR A 73 -11.03 8.03 5.29
CA THR A 73 -12.20 8.91 5.31
C THR A 73 -11.85 10.27 5.93
N ARG A 74 -11.10 10.24 7.04
CA ARG A 74 -10.59 11.43 7.72
C ARG A 74 -9.66 12.25 6.82
N TRP A 75 -8.65 11.63 6.22
CA TRP A 75 -7.71 12.33 5.35
C TRP A 75 -8.41 13.08 4.23
N LYS A 76 -9.43 12.46 3.60
CA LYS A 76 -10.16 13.09 2.50
C LYS A 76 -11.03 14.24 2.97
N ARG A 77 -11.68 14.09 4.13
CA ARG A 77 -12.44 15.19 4.75
C ARG A 77 -11.54 16.37 5.08
N ASP A 78 -10.38 16.11 5.70
CA ASP A 78 -9.46 17.16 6.15
C ASP A 78 -8.76 17.86 4.96
N THR A 79 -8.39 17.10 3.91
CA THR A 79 -7.62 17.63 2.77
C THR A 79 -8.49 18.21 1.66
N MET A 80 -9.67 17.63 1.43
CA MET A 80 -10.51 17.92 0.25
C MET A 80 -11.91 18.42 0.61
N ASN A 81 -12.28 18.45 1.90
CA ASN A 81 -13.62 18.79 2.37
C ASN A 81 -14.73 17.98 1.66
N GLN A 82 -14.47 16.69 1.42
CA GLN A 82 -15.39 15.77 0.75
C GLN A 82 -15.53 14.47 1.53
N PRO A 83 -16.71 13.82 1.48
CA PRO A 83 -16.87 12.48 2.01
C PRO A 83 -16.10 11.45 1.17
N TRP A 84 -15.82 10.31 1.78
CA TRP A 84 -15.29 9.14 1.07
C TRP A 84 -16.40 8.43 0.30
N TYR A 85 -16.17 8.16 -0.98
CA TYR A 85 -17.12 7.43 -1.83
C TYR A 85 -16.72 5.95 -1.92
N PRO A 86 -17.67 5.00 -1.85
CA PRO A 86 -17.36 3.57 -1.84
C PRO A 86 -16.50 3.06 -3.01
N GLY A 87 -16.59 3.70 -4.19
CA GLY A 87 -15.77 3.34 -5.35
C GLY A 87 -14.27 3.60 -5.16
N GLU A 88 -13.91 4.57 -4.32
CA GLU A 88 -12.53 4.98 -4.08
C GLU A 88 -11.76 3.94 -3.26
N THR A 89 -12.48 3.18 -2.42
CA THR A 89 -11.91 2.04 -1.68
C THR A 89 -11.36 0.97 -2.62
N LEU A 90 -12.02 0.75 -3.76
CA LEU A 90 -11.59 -0.29 -4.71
C LEU A 90 -10.28 0.09 -5.38
N SER A 91 -10.14 1.35 -5.82
CA SER A 91 -8.88 1.86 -6.36
C SER A 91 -7.76 1.82 -5.31
N ALA A 92 -8.04 2.23 -4.07
CA ALA A 92 -7.06 2.15 -2.99
C ALA A 92 -6.62 0.69 -2.70
N GLY A 93 -7.52 -0.28 -2.87
CA GLY A 93 -7.26 -1.71 -2.68
C GLY A 93 -6.16 -2.29 -3.56
N ILE A 94 -5.89 -1.68 -4.71
CA ILE A 94 -4.81 -2.05 -5.64
C ILE A 94 -3.69 -1.01 -5.68
N GLY A 95 -3.60 -0.16 -4.65
CA GLY A 95 -2.55 0.87 -4.55
C GLY A 95 -2.73 2.07 -5.48
N GLN A 96 -3.94 2.29 -6.03
CA GLN A 96 -4.26 3.42 -6.89
C GLN A 96 -5.12 4.49 -6.19
N GLY A 97 -5.60 5.47 -6.95
CA GLY A 97 -6.42 6.58 -6.46
C GLY A 97 -5.58 7.59 -5.70
N TYR A 98 -5.93 7.84 -4.44
CA TYR A 98 -5.20 8.78 -3.59
C TYR A 98 -3.98 8.16 -2.88
N MET A 99 -3.78 6.84 -3.01
CA MET A 99 -2.57 6.18 -2.48
C MET A 99 -1.33 6.76 -3.16
N LEU A 100 -0.39 7.25 -2.36
CA LEU A 100 0.91 7.73 -2.85
C LEU A 100 2.01 7.28 -1.90
N ALA A 101 2.98 6.53 -2.41
CA ALA A 101 4.13 6.07 -1.65
C ALA A 101 5.43 6.49 -2.33
N THR A 102 6.44 6.86 -1.53
CA THR A 102 7.81 7.04 -2.05
C THR A 102 8.50 5.68 -2.21
N PRO A 103 9.51 5.56 -3.09
CA PRO A 103 10.30 4.33 -3.18
C PRO A 103 10.94 3.93 -1.83
N MET A 104 11.33 4.90 -0.99
CA MET A 104 11.86 4.62 0.35
C MET A 104 10.80 4.01 1.28
N GLN A 105 9.55 4.49 1.23
CA GLN A 105 8.44 3.88 1.98
C GLN A 105 8.17 2.45 1.52
N LEU A 106 8.23 2.17 0.22
CA LEU A 106 8.07 0.80 -0.29
C LEU A 106 9.19 -0.13 0.17
N ALA A 107 10.44 0.35 0.19
CA ALA A 107 11.56 -0.41 0.74
C ALA A 107 11.34 -0.72 2.23
N ALA A 108 10.98 0.29 3.04
CA ALA A 108 10.70 0.11 4.47
C ALA A 108 9.54 -0.86 4.74
N ALA A 109 8.43 -0.71 4.02
CA ALA A 109 7.28 -1.61 4.11
C ALA A 109 7.66 -3.07 3.75
N THR A 110 8.48 -3.25 2.70
CA THR A 110 8.98 -4.57 2.30
C THR A 110 9.89 -5.17 3.39
N THR A 111 10.73 -4.37 4.03
CA THR A 111 11.52 -4.82 5.19
C THR A 111 10.64 -5.30 6.32
N VAL A 112 9.60 -4.52 6.70
CA VAL A 112 8.66 -4.91 7.76
C VAL A 112 8.01 -6.27 7.44
N LEU A 113 7.61 -6.49 6.19
CA LEU A 113 7.05 -7.77 5.76
C LEU A 113 8.08 -8.90 5.90
N ALA A 114 9.31 -8.69 5.40
CA ALA A 114 10.39 -9.68 5.44
C ALA A 114 10.86 -10.03 6.87
N THR A 115 10.82 -9.06 7.79
CA THR A 115 11.24 -9.21 9.18
C THR A 115 10.10 -9.60 10.13
N ARG A 116 8.96 -10.04 9.59
CA ARG A 116 7.78 -10.48 10.36
C ARG A 116 7.25 -9.39 11.31
N GLY A 117 7.20 -8.16 10.83
CA GLY A 117 6.63 -7.02 11.55
C GLY A 117 7.65 -6.13 12.27
N GLN A 118 8.95 -6.44 12.23
CA GLN A 118 9.96 -5.60 12.87
C GLN A 118 10.31 -4.41 11.97
N ALA A 119 9.74 -3.25 12.29
CA ALA A 119 10.07 -2.00 11.62
C ALA A 119 11.46 -1.49 12.06
N ARG A 120 12.29 -1.12 11.07
CA ARG A 120 13.57 -0.43 11.29
C ARG A 120 13.66 0.73 10.30
N PRO A 121 14.02 1.95 10.74
CA PRO A 121 14.26 3.06 9.83
C PRO A 121 15.36 2.69 8.81
N PRO A 122 15.16 2.96 7.52
CA PRO A 122 16.22 2.82 6.52
C PRO A 122 17.40 3.74 6.87
N ARG A 123 18.63 3.32 6.58
CA ARG A 123 19.83 4.14 6.80
C ARG A 123 20.86 3.96 5.70
N LEU A 124 21.51 5.06 5.34
CA LEU A 124 22.64 5.10 4.42
C LEU A 124 23.96 4.97 5.16
N LEU A 125 24.08 5.57 6.35
CA LEU A 125 25.29 5.53 7.16
C LEU A 125 25.49 4.15 7.81
N ARG A 126 26.63 3.52 7.50
CA ARG A 126 27.01 2.24 8.10
C ARG A 126 27.80 2.41 9.40
N SER A 127 28.81 3.27 9.43
CA SER A 127 29.69 3.46 10.58
C SER A 127 30.32 4.85 10.64
N VAL A 128 30.70 5.28 11.84
CA VAL A 128 31.49 6.48 12.11
C VAL A 128 32.74 6.07 12.87
N ALA A 129 33.93 6.45 12.38
CA ALA A 129 35.21 6.08 12.99
C ALA A 129 35.36 4.57 13.28
N GLY A 130 34.84 3.72 12.39
CA GLY A 130 34.89 2.26 12.54
C GLY A 130 33.83 1.65 13.45
N GLN A 131 33.00 2.45 14.12
CA GLN A 131 31.90 1.96 14.96
C GLN A 131 30.59 1.94 14.18
N THR A 132 29.99 0.75 14.03
CA THR A 132 28.69 0.57 13.39
C THR A 132 27.60 1.27 14.20
N GLN A 133 26.77 2.07 13.52
CA GLN A 133 25.66 2.76 14.17
C GLN A 133 24.48 1.78 14.38
N PRO A 134 23.87 1.74 15.58
CA PRO A 134 22.81 0.81 15.93
C PRO A 134 21.54 1.05 15.13
#